data_AF-A0A6U0UEH5-F1
#
_entry.id   AF-A0A6U0UEH5-F1
#
_cell.length_a   1.000
_cell.length_b   1.000
_cell.length_c   1.000
_cell.angle_alpha   90.00
_cell.angle_beta   90.00
_cell.angle_gamma   90.00
#
_symmetry.space_group_name_H-M   'P 1'
#
loop_
_entity.id
_entity.type
_entity.pdbx_description
1 polymer ?
#
loop_
_entity_poly.entity_id
_entity_poly.type
_entity_poly.pdbx_seq_one_letter_code
_entity_poly.pdbx_strand_id
1 'polypeptide(L)'
;FVAQIGGARRWIMSRPEECKRMYLYPMDHPSGRHSEVDWSDPDVKQFPGFKKLQALDVVLHAGEVLYVPAYWFHYIVSLGVNYQCNSRSGKSKVGAKAIKDCGFAV
;
A
#
# COMPACT_ATOMS: atom_id res chain seq x y z
N PHE A 1 2.81 13.10 1.15
CA PHE A 1 2.52 13.16 2.60
C PHE A 1 1.05 12.93 2.86
N VAL A 2 0.74 12.30 3.98
CA VAL A 2 -0.61 12.08 4.51
C VAL A 2 -0.65 12.73 5.88
N ALA A 3 -1.47 13.76 6.04
CA ALA A 3 -1.70 14.40 7.33
C ALA A 3 -3.03 13.90 7.89
N GLN A 4 -3.00 13.24 9.05
CA GLN A 4 -4.20 12.81 9.74
C GLN A 4 -4.76 13.99 10.54
N ILE A 5 -5.97 14.42 10.21
CA ILE A 5 -6.56 15.64 10.80
C ILE A 5 -7.45 15.30 11.98
N GLY A 6 -8.19 14.18 11.91
CA GLY A 6 -9.04 13.72 13.01
C GLY A 6 -9.20 12.20 13.04
N GLY A 7 -9.39 11.63 14.23
CA GLY A 7 -9.47 10.18 14.45
C GLY A 7 -8.13 9.47 14.21
N ALA A 8 -8.17 8.17 13.90
CA ALA A 8 -6.99 7.36 13.63
C ALA A 8 -7.20 6.37 12.47
N ARG A 9 -6.12 6.07 11.73
CA ARG A 9 -6.08 5.02 10.71
C ARG A 9 -4.85 4.14 10.90
N ARG A 10 -5.02 2.82 10.74
CA ARG A 10 -3.90 1.88 10.62
C ARG A 10 -3.43 1.82 9.17
N TRP A 11 -2.15 2.03 8.95
CA TRP A 11 -1.47 1.99 7.66
C TRP A 11 -0.53 0.79 7.65
N ILE A 12 -0.81 -0.16 6.75
CA ILE A 12 0.07 -1.30 6.48
C ILE A 12 0.69 -1.05 5.11
N MET A 13 2.01 -0.88 5.07
CA MET A 13 2.72 -0.46 3.86
C MET A 13 3.85 -1.41 3.50
N SER A 14 4.14 -1.54 2.22
CA SER A 14 5.18 -2.44 1.74
C SER A 14 5.96 -1.79 0.61
N ARG A 15 7.24 -2.14 0.53
CA ARG A 15 8.15 -1.60 -0.47
C ARG A 15 7.74 -2.06 -1.88
N PRO A 16 8.08 -1.31 -2.94
CA PRO A 16 7.80 -1.70 -4.33
C PRO A 16 8.29 -3.10 -4.71
N GLU A 17 9.41 -3.56 -4.15
CA GLU A 17 10.03 -4.85 -4.43
C GLU A 17 9.18 -6.05 -3.96
N GLU A 18 8.25 -5.82 -3.03
CA GLU A 18 7.39 -6.85 -2.46
C GLU A 18 6.18 -7.20 -3.36
N CYS A 19 5.98 -6.48 -4.47
CA CYS A 19 4.84 -6.65 -5.38
C CYS A 19 4.56 -8.11 -5.80
N LYS A 20 5.61 -8.93 -5.97
CA LYS A 20 5.51 -10.33 -6.41
C LYS A 20 4.81 -11.22 -5.38
N ARG A 21 4.74 -10.76 -4.14
CA ARG A 21 4.08 -11.46 -3.01
C ARG A 21 2.69 -10.90 -2.70
N MET A 22 2.27 -9.86 -3.41
CA MET A 22 0.98 -9.18 -3.20
C MET A 22 -0.12 -9.64 -4.14
N TYR A 23 0.18 -10.49 -5.13
CA TYR A 23 -0.80 -11.00 -6.10
C TYR A 23 -1.62 -9.85 -6.70
N LEU A 24 -0.91 -8.91 -7.32
CA LEU A 24 -1.53 -7.72 -7.88
C LEU A 24 -2.33 -8.08 -9.13
N TYR A 25 -3.51 -7.49 -9.27
CA TYR A 25 -4.26 -7.58 -10.52
C TYR A 25 -3.43 -7.03 -11.70
N PRO A 26 -3.56 -7.65 -12.88
CA PRO A 26 -2.84 -7.22 -14.08
C PRO A 26 -3.29 -5.82 -14.54
N MET A 27 -2.50 -5.20 -15.42
CA MET A 27 -2.70 -3.82 -15.87
C MET A 27 -4.03 -3.56 -16.60
N ASP A 28 -4.60 -4.59 -17.24
CA ASP A 28 -5.87 -4.54 -17.98
C ASP A 28 -7.10 -4.73 -17.08
N HIS A 29 -6.90 -5.11 -15.81
CA HIS A 29 -7.97 -5.21 -14.84
C HIS A 29 -8.38 -3.82 -14.31
N PRO A 30 -9.67 -3.53 -14.05
CA PRO A 30 -10.13 -2.25 -13.49
C PRO A 30 -9.46 -1.88 -12.15
N SER A 31 -9.05 -2.89 -11.38
CA SER A 31 -8.31 -2.74 -10.12
C SER A 31 -6.81 -3.01 -10.27
N GLY A 32 -6.24 -2.81 -11.47
CA GLY A 32 -4.80 -2.98 -11.69
C GLY A 32 -3.96 -2.27 -10.62
N ARG A 33 -2.86 -2.92 -10.20
CA ARG A 33 -1.99 -2.51 -9.06
C ARG A 33 -2.60 -2.67 -7.66
N HIS A 34 -3.83 -3.14 -7.54
CA HIS A 34 -4.38 -3.58 -6.25
C HIS A 34 -4.12 -5.06 -6.06
N SER A 35 -3.99 -5.47 -4.80
CA SER A 35 -3.87 -6.88 -4.39
C SER A 35 -5.20 -7.60 -4.61
N GLU A 36 -5.14 -8.82 -5.15
CA GLU A 36 -6.26 -9.75 -5.22
C GLU A 36 -6.55 -10.38 -3.84
N VAL A 37 -5.53 -10.47 -2.98
CA VAL A 37 -5.66 -11.00 -1.62
C VAL A 37 -6.57 -10.11 -0.78
N ASP A 38 -7.50 -10.71 -0.02
CA ASP A 38 -8.15 -10.02 1.10
C ASP A 38 -7.16 -9.87 2.25
N TRP A 39 -6.74 -8.64 2.54
CA TRP A 39 -5.76 -8.35 3.59
C TRP A 39 -6.33 -8.50 5.01
N SER A 40 -7.66 -8.52 5.16
CA SER A 40 -8.32 -8.71 6.46
C SER A 40 -8.45 -10.18 6.86
N ASP A 41 -8.56 -11.07 5.88
CA ASP A 41 -8.54 -12.52 6.07
C ASP A 41 -7.81 -13.24 4.90
N PRO A 42 -6.47 -13.26 4.90
CA PRO A 42 -5.71 -13.77 3.76
C PRO A 42 -5.80 -15.30 3.60
N ASP A 43 -6.31 -15.78 2.46
CA ASP A 43 -6.22 -17.19 2.11
C ASP A 43 -4.78 -17.56 1.70
N VAL A 44 -3.99 -17.99 2.69
CA VAL A 44 -2.59 -18.42 2.47
C VAL A 44 -2.44 -19.73 1.71
N LYS A 45 -3.53 -20.50 1.49
CA LYS A 45 -3.49 -21.68 0.62
C LYS A 45 -3.53 -21.25 -0.84
N GLN A 46 -4.39 -20.29 -1.18
CA GLN A 46 -4.46 -19.69 -2.51
C GLN A 46 -3.26 -18.76 -2.78
N PHE A 47 -2.82 -18.01 -1.77
CA PHE A 47 -1.78 -16.97 -1.87
C PHE A 47 -0.57 -17.25 -0.95
N PRO A 48 0.16 -18.36 -1.12
CA PRO A 48 1.21 -18.79 -0.16
C PRO A 48 2.38 -17.82 -0.02
N GLY A 49 2.67 -17.01 -1.05
CA GLY A 49 3.70 -15.98 -1.04
C GLY A 49 3.35 -14.80 -0.13
N PHE A 50 2.07 -14.55 0.12
CA PHE A 50 1.59 -13.44 0.92
C PHE A 50 2.04 -13.54 2.37
N LYS A 51 2.13 -14.76 2.91
CA LYS A 51 2.66 -15.01 4.26
C LYS A 51 4.12 -14.54 4.45
N LYS A 52 4.88 -14.41 3.35
CA LYS A 52 6.28 -13.96 3.35
C LYS A 52 6.41 -12.46 3.04
N LEU A 53 5.31 -11.76 2.85
CA LEU A 53 5.30 -10.33 2.56
C LEU A 53 5.90 -9.54 3.73
N GLN A 54 6.81 -8.60 3.44
CA GLN A 54 7.34 -7.69 4.46
C GLN A 54 6.59 -6.35 4.40
N ALA A 55 5.92 -6.01 5.51
CA ALA A 55 5.19 -4.76 5.66
C ALA A 55 5.59 -4.00 6.93
N LEU A 56 5.53 -2.67 6.84
CA LEU A 56 5.50 -1.77 7.98
C LEU A 56 4.04 -1.59 8.41
N ASP A 57 3.79 -1.59 9.71
CA ASP A 57 2.47 -1.41 10.31
C ASP A 57 2.53 -0.27 11.31
N VAL A 58 1.72 0.76 11.07
CA VAL A 58 1.70 1.97 11.88
C VAL A 58 0.28 2.47 12.05
N VAL A 59 -0.07 2.96 13.25
CA VAL A 59 -1.31 3.70 13.47
C VAL A 59 -0.98 5.18 13.40
N LEU A 60 -1.66 5.89 12.50
CA LEU A 60 -1.54 7.33 12.33
C LEU A 60 -2.67 8.04 13.06
N HIS A 61 -2.32 8.86 14.04
CA HIS A 61 -3.23 9.61 14.90
C HIS A 61 -3.37 11.07 14.44
N ALA A 62 -4.46 11.73 14.87
CA ALA A 62 -4.69 13.13 14.58
C ALA A 62 -3.49 14.01 15.00
N GLY A 63 -3.05 14.88 14.09
CA GLY A 63 -1.87 15.73 14.27
C GLY A 63 -0.57 15.15 13.69
N GLU A 64 -0.56 13.86 13.35
CA GLU A 64 0.62 13.19 12.78
C GLU A 64 0.64 13.26 11.24
N VAL A 65 1.85 13.24 10.69
CA VAL A 65 2.08 13.25 9.25
C VAL A 65 2.92 12.04 8.84
N LEU A 66 2.38 11.25 7.93
CA LEU A 66 3.07 10.11 7.33
C LEU A 66 3.65 10.49 5.96
N TYR A 67 4.95 10.27 5.76
CA TYR A 67 5.53 10.27 4.43
C TYR A 67 5.34 8.89 3.80
N VAL A 68 4.59 8.84 2.69
CA VAL A 68 4.46 7.64 1.85
C VAL A 68 5.29 7.87 0.60
N PRO A 69 6.43 7.16 0.43
CA PRO A 69 7.26 7.32 -0.75
C PRO A 69 6.51 6.88 -2.02
N ALA A 70 6.94 7.38 -3.18
CA ALA A 70 6.36 6.96 -4.46
C ALA A 70 6.45 5.44 -4.63
N TYR A 71 5.42 4.87 -5.27
CA TYR A 71 5.31 3.44 -5.59
C TYR A 71 5.11 2.48 -4.40
N TRP A 72 5.07 2.96 -3.17
CA TRP A 72 4.79 2.11 -2.02
C TRP A 72 3.33 1.64 -2.02
N PHE A 73 3.16 0.34 -1.82
CA PHE A 73 1.84 -0.27 -1.64
C PHE A 73 1.36 -0.01 -0.22
N HIS A 74 0.05 0.20 -0.07
CA HIS A 74 -0.56 0.52 1.20
C HIS A 74 -1.96 -0.07 1.30
N TYR A 75 -2.22 -0.76 2.40
CA TYR A 75 -3.54 -1.19 2.86
C TYR A 75 -3.89 -0.39 4.12
N ILE A 76 -5.07 0.22 4.13
CA ILE A 76 -5.45 1.21 5.14
C ILE A 76 -6.74 0.77 5.81
N VAL A 77 -6.76 0.76 7.14
CA VAL A 77 -7.92 0.41 7.94
C VAL A 77 -8.34 1.60 8.80
N SER A 78 -9.61 2.01 8.66
CA SER A 78 -10.23 3.01 9.53
C SER A 78 -10.53 2.39 10.88
N LEU A 79 -10.05 3.01 11.97
CA LEU A 79 -10.29 2.53 13.34
C LEU A 79 -11.54 3.17 14.00
N GLY A 80 -12.22 4.06 13.27
CA GLY A 80 -13.40 4.82 13.70
C GLY A 80 -13.71 5.94 12.73
N VAL A 81 -14.56 6.90 13.10
CA VAL A 81 -14.77 8.12 12.29
C VAL A 81 -13.48 8.92 12.25
N ASN A 82 -12.99 9.21 11.04
CA ASN A 82 -11.68 9.82 10.87
C ASN A 82 -11.55 10.51 9.49
N TYR A 83 -10.63 11.48 9.38
CA TYR A 83 -10.42 12.25 8.14
C TYR A 83 -8.95 12.70 8.02
N GLN A 84 -8.45 12.71 6.78
CA GLN A 84 -7.07 13.09 6.44
C GLN A 84 -7.04 13.98 5.21
N CYS A 85 -5.90 14.65 5.00
CA CYS A 85 -5.55 15.30 3.75
C CYS A 85 -4.26 14.69 3.20
N ASN A 86 -4.22 14.40 1.90
CA ASN A 86 -3.03 13.92 1.22
C ASN A 86 -2.48 14.99 0.27
N SER A 87 -1.17 15.20 0.35
CA SER A 87 -0.42 15.98 -0.64
C SER A 87 0.51 15.05 -1.40
N ARG A 88 0.31 14.94 -2.72
CA ARG A 88 1.13 14.10 -3.60
C ARG A 88 2.37 14.86 -4.02
N SER A 89 3.54 14.35 -3.64
CA SER A 89 4.83 14.90 -4.03
C SER A 89 5.31 14.26 -5.33
N GLY A 90 4.98 14.87 -6.48
CA GLY A 90 5.60 14.65 -7.80
C GLY A 90 5.84 13.20 -8.27
N LYS A 91 6.74 13.06 -9.26
CA LYS A 91 7.26 11.78 -9.74
C LYS A 91 8.62 11.49 -9.11
N SER A 92 8.89 10.22 -8.77
CA SER A 92 10.20 9.77 -8.27
C SER A 92 10.79 8.75 -9.22
N LYS A 93 12.12 8.65 -9.29
CA LYS A 93 12.81 7.53 -9.96
C LYS A 93 13.04 6.34 -9.01
N VAL A 94 13.01 6.59 -7.69
CA VAL A 94 13.23 5.56 -6.67
C VAL A 94 12.01 4.64 -6.62
N GLY A 95 12.22 3.33 -6.78
CA GLY A 95 11.17 2.31 -6.83
C GLY A 95 10.56 2.06 -8.22
N ALA A 96 10.86 2.91 -9.22
CA ALA A 96 10.27 2.78 -10.55
C ALA A 96 10.69 1.48 -11.26
N LYS A 97 11.97 1.08 -11.11
CA LYS A 97 12.47 -0.20 -11.63
C LYS A 97 11.71 -1.38 -11.05
N ALA A 98 11.50 -1.41 -9.73
CA ALA A 98 10.79 -2.50 -9.07
C ALA A 98 9.37 -2.63 -9.65
N ILE A 99 8.61 -1.54 -9.75
CA ILE A 99 7.26 -1.56 -10.36
C ILE A 99 7.26 -2.03 -11.81
N LYS A 100 8.27 -1.63 -12.60
CA LYS A 100 8.44 -2.14 -13.97
C LYS A 100 8.71 -3.66 -13.98
N ASP A 101 9.56 -4.14 -13.08
CA ASP A 101 9.86 -5.57 -12.92
C ASP A 101 8.63 -6.37 -12.41
N CYS A 102 7.64 -5.69 -11.84
CA CYS A 102 6.32 -6.24 -11.48
C CYS A 102 5.32 -6.24 -12.64
N GLY A 103 5.69 -5.71 -13.81
CA GLY A 103 4.83 -5.67 -15.00
C GLY A 103 3.95 -4.41 -15.12
N PHE A 104 4.21 -3.36 -14.35
CA PHE A 104 3.39 -2.13 -14.37
C PHE A 104 4.18 -0.95 -14.98
N ALA A 105 3.46 -0.07 -15.69
CA ALA A 105 4.06 1.16 -16.24
C ALA A 105 4.41 2.19 -15.15
N VAL A 106 5.48 2.96 -15.33
CA VAL A 106 5.97 3.97 -14.38
C VAL A 106 6.17 5.34 -14.99
#